data_AF-A0A6I1DTV5-F1
#
_entry.id   AF-A0A6I1DTV5-F1
#
_cell.length_a   1.000
_cell.length_b   1.000
_cell.length_c   1.000
_cell.angle_alpha   90.00
_cell.angle_beta   90.00
_cell.angle_gamma   90.00
#
_symmetry.space_group_name_H-M   'P 1'
#
loop_
_entity.id
_entity.type
_entity.pdbx_description
1 polymer ?
#
loop_
_entity_poly.entity_id
_entity_poly.type
_entity_poly.pdbx_seq_one_letter_code
_entity_poly.pdbx_strand_id
1 'polypeptide(L)'
;EKEDTTYIITSYLNKEELFEKKPELKTRKVFLVDCLKISMETLKRPIPNTPMLGALMKVSGMLEIEAFKEAFKKVLGKKLTQEVIDANMLAIQRAYEEVQ
;
A
#
# COMPACT_ATOMS: atom_id res chain seq x y z
N GLU A 1 -3.18 21.80 6.42
CA GLU A 1 -3.84 20.53 6.03
C GLU A 1 -5.27 20.58 6.50
N LYS A 2 -6.21 19.94 5.79
CA LYS A 2 -7.62 19.90 6.22
C LYS A 2 -7.78 18.91 7.37
N GLU A 3 -8.79 19.10 8.22
CA GLU A 3 -9.04 18.23 9.37
C GLU A 3 -9.37 16.77 8.96
N ASP A 4 -9.98 16.58 7.79
CA ASP A 4 -10.36 15.28 7.23
C ASP A 4 -9.22 14.56 6.48
N THR A 5 -8.00 15.12 6.50
CA THR A 5 -6.84 14.51 5.84
C THR A 5 -6.55 13.14 6.43
N THR A 6 -6.53 12.12 5.56
CA THR A 6 -6.19 10.73 5.91
C THR A 6 -4.76 10.44 5.47
N TYR A 7 -3.98 9.81 6.34
CA TYR A 7 -2.58 9.45 6.09
C TYR A 7 -2.45 7.94 5.95
N ILE A 8 -1.74 7.51 4.91
CA ILE A 8 -1.28 6.13 4.74
C ILE A 8 0.23 6.18 4.88
N ILE A 9 0.76 5.48 5.87
CA ILE A 9 2.18 5.54 6.20
C ILE A 9 2.77 4.14 6.05
N THR A 10 3.85 4.03 5.28
CA THR A 10 4.65 2.81 5.27
C THR A 10 5.59 2.79 6.47
N SER A 11 5.54 1.74 7.28
CA SER A 11 6.41 1.57 8.44
C SER A 11 6.47 0.11 8.87
N TYR A 12 7.61 -0.33 9.39
CA TYR A 12 7.75 -1.61 10.09
C TYR A 12 7.31 -1.54 11.56
N LEU A 13 7.13 -0.31 12.08
CA LEU A 13 6.66 -0.06 13.44
C LEU A 13 5.15 -0.32 13.56
N ASN A 14 4.71 -0.67 14.76
CA ASN A 14 3.28 -0.66 15.08
C ASN A 14 2.76 0.78 15.36
N LYS A 15 1.44 0.95 15.51
CA LYS A 15 0.83 2.28 15.72
C LYS A 15 1.31 2.95 17.01
N GLU A 16 1.47 2.21 18.10
CA GLU A 16 1.90 2.77 19.39
C GLU A 16 3.33 3.32 19.28
N GLU A 17 4.25 2.53 18.74
CA GLU A 17 5.65 2.93 18.50
C GLU A 17 5.74 4.13 17.54
N LEU A 18 4.94 4.14 16.47
CA LEU A 18 4.87 5.27 15.55
C LEU A 18 4.45 6.53 16.30
N PHE A 19 3.41 6.45 17.12
CA PHE A 19 2.85 7.57 17.85
C PHE A 19 3.72 8.04 19.02
N GLU A 20 4.54 7.19 19.62
CA GLU A 20 5.59 7.61 20.56
C GLU A 20 6.66 8.45 19.87
N LYS A 21 7.09 8.03 18.67
CA LYS A 21 8.09 8.76 17.87
C LYS A 21 7.53 10.01 17.19
N LYS A 22 6.22 10.01 16.89
CA LYS A 22 5.49 11.07 16.19
C LYS A 22 4.15 11.36 16.88
N PRO A 23 4.17 12.00 18.07
CA PRO A 23 2.95 12.31 18.83
C PRO A 23 1.93 13.14 18.05
N GLU A 24 2.37 13.96 17.10
CA GLU A 24 1.54 14.77 16.22
C GLU A 24 0.59 13.96 15.32
N LEU A 25 0.86 12.66 15.12
CA LEU A 25 0.03 11.76 14.34
C LEU A 25 -1.13 11.15 15.16
N LYS A 26 -1.10 11.22 16.50
CA LYS A 26 -2.15 10.65 17.37
C LYS A 26 -3.53 11.28 17.14
N THR A 27 -3.55 12.54 16.73
CA THR A 27 -4.79 13.29 16.45
C THR A 27 -5.23 13.20 14.99
N ARG A 28 -4.53 12.43 14.16
CA ARG A 28 -4.79 12.28 12.73
C ARG A 28 -5.41 10.92 12.42
N LYS A 29 -6.11 10.83 11.29
CA LYS A 29 -6.59 9.54 10.76
C LYS A 29 -5.44 8.84 10.04
N VAL A 30 -4.79 7.91 10.72
CA VAL A 30 -3.59 7.21 10.25
C VAL A 30 -3.85 5.72 10.02
N PHE A 31 -3.47 5.27 8.83
CA PHE A 31 -3.38 3.87 8.44
C PHE A 31 -1.92 3.48 8.24
N LEU A 32 -1.55 2.29 8.72
CA LEU A 32 -0.21 1.73 8.64
C LEU A 32 -0.19 0.45 7.80
N VAL A 33 0.89 0.26 7.06
CA VAL A 33 1.18 -0.96 6.30
C VAL A 33 2.68 -1.07 6.03
N ASP A 34 3.28 -2.24 6.21
CA ASP A 34 4.71 -2.42 5.94
C ASP A 34 4.96 -2.72 4.46
N CYS A 35 4.98 -1.67 3.62
CA CYS A 35 5.19 -1.83 2.19
C CYS A 35 6.58 -2.37 1.85
N LEU A 36 7.60 -2.10 2.68
CA LEU A 36 8.96 -2.58 2.40
C LEU A 36 9.04 -4.09 2.60
N LYS A 37 8.47 -4.61 3.69
CA LYS A 37 8.33 -6.05 3.91
C LYS A 37 7.57 -6.71 2.77
N ILE A 38 6.39 -6.20 2.42
CA ILE A 38 5.57 -6.76 1.33
C ILE A 38 6.37 -6.76 0.02
N SER A 39 7.04 -5.66 -0.31
CA SER A 39 7.83 -5.55 -1.55
C SER A 39 9.00 -6.53 -1.58
N MET A 40 9.72 -6.69 -0.47
CA MET A 40 10.82 -7.63 -0.39
C MET A 40 10.36 -9.09 -0.51
N GLU A 41 9.22 -9.43 0.09
CA GLU A 41 8.67 -10.79 0.04
C GLU A 41 8.13 -11.14 -1.35
N THR A 42 7.51 -10.18 -2.05
CA THR A 42 6.81 -10.39 -3.33
C THR A 42 7.66 -10.03 -4.55
N LEU A 43 8.22 -8.82 -4.59
CA LEU A 43 8.97 -8.24 -5.72
C LEU A 43 10.48 -8.48 -5.63
N LYS A 44 10.97 -9.01 -4.49
CA LYS A 44 12.40 -9.17 -4.18
C LYS A 44 13.20 -7.86 -4.29
N ARG A 45 12.51 -6.72 -4.15
CA ARG A 45 13.07 -5.37 -4.26
C ARG A 45 12.33 -4.44 -3.32
N PRO A 46 12.99 -3.43 -2.73
CA PRO A 46 12.36 -2.50 -1.79
C PRO A 46 11.60 -1.38 -2.54
N ILE A 47 10.53 -1.73 -3.26
CA ILE A 47 9.74 -0.79 -4.08
C ILE A 47 8.34 -0.62 -3.49
N PRO A 48 8.14 0.35 -2.57
CA PRO A 48 6.90 0.46 -1.80
C PRO A 48 5.70 0.96 -2.62
N ASN A 49 5.93 1.55 -3.80
CA ASN A 49 4.88 2.18 -4.60
C ASN A 49 3.73 1.23 -4.93
N THR A 50 4.05 -0.01 -5.35
CA THR A 50 3.05 -1.00 -5.74
C THR A 50 2.16 -1.41 -4.55
N PRO A 51 2.71 -1.84 -3.39
CA PRO A 51 1.93 -2.02 -2.17
C PRO A 51 1.12 -0.77 -1.77
N MET A 52 1.70 0.42 -1.82
CA MET A 52 1.00 1.66 -1.44
C MET A 52 -0.27 1.91 -2.26
N LEU A 53 -0.30 1.49 -3.53
CA LEU A 53 -1.52 1.57 -4.34
C LEU A 53 -2.63 0.65 -3.81
N GLY A 54 -2.29 -0.57 -3.36
CA GLY A 54 -3.24 -1.47 -2.72
C GLY A 54 -3.81 -0.89 -1.43
N ALA A 55 -2.94 -0.33 -0.58
CA ALA A 55 -3.35 0.36 0.64
C ALA A 55 -4.26 1.56 0.34
N LEU A 56 -3.92 2.36 -0.68
CA LEU A 56 -4.74 3.48 -1.12
C LEU A 56 -6.13 3.04 -1.57
N MET A 57 -6.26 1.96 -2.35
CA MET A 57 -7.56 1.47 -2.80
C MET A 57 -8.44 1.07 -1.61
N LYS A 58 -7.88 0.39 -0.60
CA LYS A 58 -8.63 0.01 0.61
C LYS A 58 -9.12 1.22 1.41
N VAL A 59 -8.22 2.16 1.68
CA VAL A 59 -8.49 3.31 2.55
C VAL A 59 -9.40 4.32 1.87
N SER A 60 -9.25 4.52 0.56
CA SER A 60 -10.01 5.51 -0.19
C SER A 60 -11.37 4.99 -0.70
N GLY A 61 -11.50 3.68 -0.94
CA GLY A 61 -12.70 3.10 -1.56
C GLY A 61 -12.99 3.63 -2.97
N MET A 62 -12.00 4.22 -3.65
CA MET A 62 -12.19 4.85 -4.96
C MET A 62 -12.56 3.87 -6.07
N LEU A 63 -12.10 2.63 -5.96
CA LEU A 63 -12.34 1.58 -6.94
C LEU A 63 -12.29 0.21 -6.28
N GLU A 64 -13.10 -0.73 -6.78
CA GLU A 64 -12.99 -2.14 -6.43
C GLU A 64 -11.60 -2.69 -6.78
N ILE A 65 -11.03 -3.49 -5.87
CA ILE A 65 -9.65 -3.94 -5.98
C ILE A 65 -9.40 -4.78 -7.26
N GLU A 66 -10.38 -5.57 -7.68
CA GLU A 66 -10.28 -6.36 -8.91
C GLU A 66 -10.30 -5.48 -10.16
N ALA A 67 -11.17 -4.47 -10.21
CA ALA A 67 -11.19 -3.51 -11.31
C ALA A 67 -9.87 -2.72 -11.39
N PHE A 68 -9.28 -2.37 -10.24
CA PHE A 68 -7.96 -1.75 -10.18
C PHE A 68 -6.85 -2.65 -10.74
N LYS A 69 -6.80 -3.92 -10.33
CA LYS A 69 -5.81 -4.89 -10.82
C LYS A 69 -5.91 -5.11 -12.34
N GLU A 70 -7.13 -5.20 -12.86
CA GLU A 70 -7.34 -5.29 -14.31
C GLU A 70 -6.81 -4.06 -15.06
N ALA A 71 -7.08 -2.86 -14.54
CA ALA A 71 -6.57 -1.62 -15.12
C ALA A 71 -5.04 -1.57 -15.06
N PHE A 72 -4.44 -1.95 -13.93
CA PHE A 72 -2.99 -2.06 -13.78
C PHE A 72 -2.38 -2.99 -14.83
N LYS A 73 -2.95 -4.19 -15.02
CA LYS A 73 -2.48 -5.16 -16.02
C LYS A 73 -2.62 -4.61 -17.44
N LYS A 74 -3.69 -3.88 -17.76
CA LYS A 74 -3.86 -3.24 -19.08
C LYS A 74 -2.78 -2.19 -19.36
N VAL A 75 -2.40 -1.39 -18.36
CA VAL A 75 -1.42 -0.29 -18.50
C VAL A 75 0.01 -0.80 -18.55
N LEU A 76 0.36 -1.74 -17.67
CA LEU A 76 1.74 -2.19 -17.46
C LEU A 76 2.04 -3.56 -18.06
N GLY A 77 1.03 -4.33 -18.46
CA GLY A 77 1.22 -5.71 -18.91
C GLY A 77 1.98 -5.86 -20.23
N LYS A 78 2.01 -4.82 -21.06
CA LYS A 78 2.86 -4.78 -22.27
C LYS A 78 4.31 -4.39 -21.98
N LYS A 79 4.60 -3.85 -20.79
CA LYS A 79 5.91 -3.32 -20.40
C LYS A 79 6.69 -4.26 -19.48
N LEU A 80 5.98 -5.15 -18.79
CA LEU A 80 6.53 -6.02 -17.74
C LEU A 80 6.35 -7.49 -18.12
N THR A 81 7.23 -8.36 -17.62
CA THR A 81 7.06 -9.80 -17.76
C THR A 81 5.88 -10.29 -16.92
N GLN A 82 5.32 -11.45 -17.28
CA GLN A 82 4.18 -12.03 -16.55
C GLN A 82 4.51 -12.26 -15.06
N GLU A 83 5.71 -12.77 -14.77
CA GLU A 83 6.21 -12.94 -13.41
C GLU A 83 6.21 -11.63 -12.61
N VAL A 84 6.69 -10.53 -13.21
CA VAL A 84 6.69 -9.22 -12.55
C VAL A 84 5.26 -8.71 -12.35
N ILE A 85 4.35 -8.91 -13.31
CA ILE A 85 2.94 -8.55 -13.15
C ILE A 85 2.34 -9.29 -11.97
N ASP A 86 2.50 -10.62 -11.90
CA ASP A 86 1.91 -11.45 -10.86
C ASP A 86 2.46 -11.09 -9.47
N ALA A 87 3.77 -10.82 -9.38
CA ALA A 87 4.39 -10.32 -8.15
C ALA A 87 3.83 -8.94 -7.73
N ASN A 88 3.58 -8.03 -8.69
CA ASN A 88 2.94 -6.75 -8.40
C ASN A 88 1.47 -6.92 -7.97
N MET A 89 0.72 -7.85 -8.58
CA MET A 89 -0.67 -8.14 -8.20
C MET A 89 -0.76 -8.67 -6.77
N LEU A 90 0.16 -9.57 -6.40
CA LEU A 90 0.26 -10.08 -5.04
C LEU A 90 0.63 -8.97 -4.04
N ALA A 91 1.59 -8.12 -4.39
CA ALA A 91 2.00 -6.98 -3.56
C ALA A 91 0.84 -6.00 -3.30
N ILE A 92 0.05 -5.69 -4.34
CA ILE A 92 -1.16 -4.86 -4.25
C ILE A 92 -2.19 -5.53 -3.32
N GLN A 93 -2.46 -6.82 -3.53
CA GLN A 93 -3.46 -7.54 -2.73
C GLN A 93 -3.08 -7.56 -1.26
N ARG A 94 -1.83 -7.90 -0.95
CA ARG A 94 -1.36 -7.95 0.43
C ARG A 94 -1.47 -6.61 1.14
N ALA A 95 -1.07 -5.53 0.48
CA ALA A 95 -1.19 -4.21 1.09
C ALA A 95 -2.65 -3.76 1.28
N TYR A 96 -3.55 -4.15 0.38
CA TYR A 96 -4.99 -3.92 0.53
C TYR A 96 -5.57 -4.65 1.75
N GLU A 97 -5.06 -5.83 2.07
CA GLU A 97 -5.51 -6.65 3.21
C GLU A 97 -4.81 -6.28 4.53
N GLU A 98 -3.53 -5.92 4.48
CA GLU A 98 -2.68 -5.67 5.66
C GLU A 98 -2.79 -4.23 6.19
N VAL A 99 -3.32 -3.29 5.41
CA VAL A 99 -3.44 -1.89 5.84
C VAL A 99 -4.49 -1.71 6.94
N GLN A 100 -4.09 -1.05 8.03
CA GLN A 100 -4.93 -0.87 9.23
C GLN A 100 -4.71 0.45 9.95
#